data_AF-A0A523TIN3-F1
#
_entry.id   AF-A0A523TIN3-F1
#
_cell.length_a   1.000
_cell.length_b   1.000
_cell.length_c   1.000
_cell.angle_alpha   90.00
_cell.angle_beta   90.00
_cell.angle_gamma   90.00
#
_symmetry.space_group_name_H-M   'P 1'
#
loop_
_entity.id
_entity.type
_entity.pdbx_description
1 polymer ?
#
loop_
_entity_poly.entity_id
_entity_poly.type
_entity_poly.pdbx_seq_one_letter_code
_entity_poly.pdbx_strand_id
1 'polypeptide(L)' 'MADLKSLNELGQSIWYDNIRRALLESGEFEEMFKSGVTGVTSNPSIFEKAIAGSSDYDEVLDPLLAAGLPVKKIYETLAI' A
#
# COMPACT_ATOMS: atom_id res chain seq x y z
N MET A 1 1.93 17.17 -17.82
CA MET A 1 2.55 16.05 -17.08
C MET A 1 3.24 15.16 -18.10
N ALA A 2 4.41 14.60 -17.78
CA ALA A 2 5.03 13.60 -18.65
C ALA A 2 4.17 12.32 -18.65
N ASP A 3 3.98 11.71 -19.81
CA ASP A 3 3.25 10.44 -19.94
C ASP A 3 4.12 9.31 -19.38
N LEU A 4 3.69 8.68 -18.29
CA LEU A 4 4.46 7.59 -17.65
C LEU A 4 4.71 6.43 -18.62
N LYS A 5 3.81 6.22 -19.59
CA LYS A 5 3.99 5.18 -20.62
C LYS A 5 5.20 5.45 -21.50
N SER A 6 5.42 6.71 -21.89
CA SER A 6 6.62 7.09 -22.65
C SER A 6 7.92 6.80 -21.90
N LEU A 7 7.94 6.92 -20.57
CA LEU A 7 9.11 6.57 -19.76
C LEU A 7 9.35 5.04 -19.76
N ASN A 8 8.26 4.25 -19.71
CA ASN A 8 8.35 2.80 -19.85
C ASN A 8 8.88 2.39 -21.23
N GLU A 9 8.47 3.07 -22.31
CA GLU A 9 8.99 2.83 -23.67
C GLU A 9 10.50 3.12 -23.80
N LEU A 10 11.01 4.05 -22.99
CA LEU A 10 12.45 4.33 -22.87
C LEU A 10 13.20 3.35 -21.95
N GLY A 11 12.50 2.34 -21.40
CA GLY A 11 13.09 1.31 -20.54
C GLY A 11 13.14 1.67 -19.05
N GLN A 12 12.51 2.76 -18.61
CA GLN A 12 12.45 3.14 -17.20
C GLN A 12 11.14 2.66 -16.56
N SER A 13 11.23 1.85 -15.51
CA SER A 13 10.06 1.44 -14.73
C SER A 13 9.69 2.46 -13.66
N ILE A 14 8.43 2.89 -13.63
CA ILE A 14 7.92 3.86 -12.65
C ILE A 14 7.14 3.16 -11.54
N TRP A 15 7.57 3.33 -10.30
CA TRP A 15 6.98 2.70 -9.13
C TRP A 15 6.30 3.72 -8.23
N TYR A 16 5.18 3.35 -7.63
CA TYR A 16 4.45 4.17 -6.66
C TYR A 16 4.94 3.88 -5.24
N ASP A 17 5.48 4.89 -4.56
CA ASP A 17 6.14 4.75 -3.26
C ASP A 17 5.19 5.00 -2.07
N ASN A 18 4.07 4.29 -2.07
CA ASN A 18 3.12 4.30 -0.95
C ASN A 18 2.19 3.09 -1.02
N ILE A 19 1.60 2.70 0.11
CA ILE A 19 0.57 1.67 0.15
C ILE A 19 -0.47 1.99 1.22
N ARG A 20 -1.74 1.76 0.89
CA ARG A 20 -2.89 1.80 1.80
C ARG A 20 -3.89 0.74 1.36
N ARG A 21 -4.64 0.16 2.31
CA ARG A 21 -5.64 -0.87 1.98
C ARG A 21 -6.78 -0.30 1.14
N ALA A 22 -7.18 0.95 1.40
CA ALA A 22 -8.19 1.63 0.57
C ALA A 22 -7.79 1.74 -0.92
N LEU A 23 -6.50 1.86 -1.26
CA LEU A 23 -6.03 1.91 -2.66
C LEU A 23 -6.20 0.57 -3.38
N LEU A 24 -6.11 -0.54 -2.64
CA LEU A 24 -6.36 -1.89 -3.16
C LEU A 24 -7.87 -2.10 -3.36
N GLU A 25 -8.68 -1.69 -2.39
CA GLU A 25 -10.13 -1.94 -2.39
C GLU A 25 -10.90 -1.03 -3.34
N SER A 26 -10.45 0.21 -3.52
CA SER A 26 -11.09 1.20 -4.42
C SER A 26 -10.81 0.96 -5.90
N GLY A 27 -9.83 0.11 -6.24
CA GLY A 27 -9.35 -0.06 -7.61
C GLY A 27 -8.40 1.05 -8.09
N GLU A 28 -8.01 1.99 -7.22
CA GLU A 28 -7.07 3.07 -7.59
C GLU A 28 -5.73 2.53 -8.10
N PHE A 29 -5.23 1.41 -7.55
CA PHE A 29 -4.02 0.78 -8.09
C PHE A 29 -4.20 0.30 -9.54
N GLU A 30 -5.38 -0.19 -9.93
CA GLU A 30 -5.63 -0.61 -11.32
C GLU A 30 -5.56 0.60 -12.26
N GLU A 31 -6.11 1.74 -11.86
CA GLU A 31 -6.03 2.97 -12.63
C GLU A 31 -4.59 3.50 -12.72
N MET A 32 -3.81 3.41 -11.63
CA MET A 32 -2.38 3.72 -11.65
C MET A 32 -1.62 2.83 -12.63
N PHE A 33 -1.88 1.52 -12.64
CA PHE A 33 -1.24 0.60 -13.59
C PHE A 33 -1.64 0.92 -15.04
N LYS A 34 -2.92 1.22 -15.31
CA LYS A 34 -3.37 1.68 -16.64
C LYS A 34 -2.69 2.98 -17.07
N SER A 35 -2.29 3.82 -16.12
CA SER A 35 -1.58 5.08 -16.38
C SER A 35 -0.08 4.91 -16.66
N GLY A 36 0.50 3.75 -16.34
CA GLY A 36 1.92 3.45 -16.60
C GLY A 36 2.77 3.25 -15.35
N VAL A 37 2.19 3.22 -14.14
CA VAL A 37 2.87 2.67 -12.96
C VAL A 37 3.10 1.17 -13.20
N THR A 38 4.25 0.65 -12.79
CA THR A 38 4.62 -0.77 -13.00
C THR A 38 4.96 -1.51 -11.72
N GLY A 39 4.95 -0.83 -10.58
CA GLY A 39 5.21 -1.44 -9.28
C GLY A 39 4.80 -0.53 -8.14
N VAL A 40 4.79 -1.10 -6.93
CA VAL A 40 4.48 -0.40 -5.68
C VAL A 40 5.55 -0.78 -4.65
N THR A 41 5.99 0.18 -3.85
CA THR A 41 6.88 -0.06 -2.71
C THR A 41 6.22 0.25 -1.39
N SER A 42 6.63 -0.50 -0.39
CA SER A 42 6.37 -0.23 1.00
C SER A 42 7.67 -0.28 1.79
N ASN A 43 7.63 0.31 2.98
CA ASN A 43 8.67 0.23 4.00
C ASN A 43 7.99 0.43 5.37
N PRO A 44 8.69 0.20 6.50
CA PRO A 44 8.08 0.32 7.82
C PRO A 44 7.42 1.69 8.09
N SER A 45 8.02 2.78 7.62
CA SER A 45 7.47 4.13 7.79
C SER A 45 6.22 4.37 6.94
N ILE A 46 6.12 3.76 5.76
CA ILE A 46 4.92 3.81 4.93
C ILE A 46 3.78 3.06 5.63
N PHE A 47 4.03 1.86 6.15
CA PHE A 47 3.01 1.10 6.89
C PHE A 47 2.57 1.81 8.17
N GLU A 48 3.50 2.41 8.92
CA GLU A 48 3.17 3.20 10.11
C GLU A 48 2.17 4.31 9.77
N LYS A 49 2.45 5.10 8.72
CA LYS A 49 1.53 6.15 8.25
C LYS A 49 0.21 5.61 7.73
N ALA A 50 0.22 4.48 7.03
CA ALA A 50 -0.99 3.87 6.49
C ALA A 50 -1.91 3.39 7.62
N ILE A 51 -1.35 2.72 8.64
CA ILE A 51 -2.09 2.16 9.76
C ILE A 51 -2.54 3.26 10.72
N ALA A 52 -1.66 4.19 11.10
CA ALA A 52 -1.99 5.23 12.08
C ALA A 52 -2.75 6.43 11.47
N GLY A 53 -2.60 6.67 10.17
CA GLY A 53 -3.19 7.80 9.46
C GLY A 53 -4.52 7.51 8.81
N SER A 54 -5.12 6.33 9.04
CA SER A 54 -6.40 5.94 8.45
C SER A 54 -7.14 4.92 9.32
N SER A 55 -8.42 4.69 8.99
CA SER A 55 -9.22 3.60 9.55
C SER A 55 -9.17 2.33 8.69
N ASP A 56 -8.30 2.29 7.68
CA ASP A 56 -8.27 1.22 6.67
C ASP A 56 -7.97 -0.17 7.26
N TYR A 57 -7.45 -0.23 8.48
CA TYR A 57 -6.99 -1.46 9.13
C TYR A 57 -7.79 -1.83 10.38
N ASP A 58 -8.73 -0.99 10.82
CA ASP A 58 -9.39 -1.11 12.13
C ASP A 58 -10.14 -2.44 12.27
N GLU A 59 -10.85 -2.86 11.23
CA GLU A 59 -11.61 -4.13 11.21
C GLU A 59 -10.72 -5.37 11.44
N VAL A 60 -9.46 -5.30 11.01
CA VAL A 60 -8.48 -6.37 11.21
C VAL A 60 -7.68 -6.16 12.50
N LEU A 61 -7.37 -4.92 12.86
CA LEU A 61 -6.54 -4.57 14.01
C LEU A 61 -7.24 -4.86 15.34
N ASP A 62 -8.50 -4.45 15.50
CA ASP A 62 -9.27 -4.60 16.74
C ASP A 62 -9.34 -6.04 17.27
N PRO A 63 -9.71 -7.06 16.47
CA PRO A 63 -9.75 -8.44 16.96
C PRO A 63 -8.35 -8.98 17.31
N LEU A 64 -7.29 -8.55 16.64
CA LEU A 64 -5.91 -8.98 16.92
C LEU A 64 -5.40 -8.39 18.24
N LEU A 65 -5.77 -7.14 18.54
CA LEU A 65 -5.52 -6.49 19.83
C LEU A 65 -6.30 -7.18 20.95
N ALA A 66 -7.59 -7.46 20.73
CA ALA A 66 -8.44 -8.16 21.70
C ALA A 66 -7.92 -9.58 22.02
N ALA A 67 -7.30 -10.25 21.04
CA ALA A 67 -6.65 -11.55 21.21
C ALA A 67 -5.29 -11.48 21.95
N GLY A 68 -4.79 -10.28 22.28
CA GLY A 68 -3.54 -10.09 23.01
C GLY A 68 -2.29 -10.56 22.25
N LEU A 69 -2.31 -10.50 20.92
CA LEU A 69 -1.19 -10.98 20.11
C LEU A 69 0.05 -10.07 20.25
N PRO A 70 1.27 -10.63 20.08
CA PRO A 70 2.48 -9.82 20.06
C PRO A 70 2.45 -8.76 18.96
N VAL A 71 2.89 -7.54 19.25
CA VAL A 71 2.87 -6.39 18.31
C VAL A 71 3.47 -6.73 16.94
N LYS A 72 4.60 -7.45 16.89
CA LYS A 72 5.24 -7.88 15.64
C LYS A 72 4.31 -8.75 14.79
N LYS A 73 3.56 -9.65 15.41
CA LYS A 73 2.61 -10.54 14.73
C LYS A 73 1.40 -9.76 14.22
N ILE A 74 0.92 -8.77 14.97
CA ILE A 74 -0.14 -7.86 14.53
C ILE A 74 0.32 -7.11 13.28
N TYR A 75 1.49 -6.45 13.34
CA TYR A 75 2.06 -5.75 12.20
C TYR A 75 2.21 -6.63 10.96
N GLU A 76 2.80 -7.83 11.10
CA GLU A 76 2.97 -8.77 9.98
C GLU A 76 1.62 -9.22 9.40
N THR A 77 0.57 -9.33 10.23
CA THR A 77 -0.79 -9.68 9.76
C THR A 77 -1.44 -8.52 8.99
N LEU A 78 -1.13 -7.26 9.34
CA LEU A 78 -1.67 -6.10 8.63
C LEU A 78 -0.92 -5.81 7.31
N ALA A 79 0.36 -6.17 7.25
CA ALA A 79 1.26 -5.87 6.14
C ALA A 79 1.28 -6.92 5.01
N ILE A 80 0.79 -8.14 5.27
CA ILE A 80 0.76 -9.29 4.34
C ILE A 80 -0.69 -9.59 3.95
#